data_AF-A0A535BGT6-F1
#
_entry.id   AF-A0A535BGT6-F1
#
_cell.length_a   1.000
_cell.length_b   1.000
_cell.length_c   1.000
_cell.angle_alpha   90.00
_cell.angle_beta   90.00
_cell.angle_gamma   90.00
#
_symmetry.space_group_name_H-M   'P 1'
#
loop_
_entity.id
_entity.type
_entity.pdbx_description
1 polymer ?
#
loop_
_entity_poly.entity_id
_entity_poly.type
_entity_poly.pdbx_seq_one_letter_code
_entity_poly.pdbx_strand_id
1 'polypeptide(L)'
;MSASLRLRKRSRNWCVRRRDVIARGLESRRWRLATAEALSAGDVSRTLAQAPRANEWFTTGVVVPHADAASLARAIEHSEAQVRLLVPHGDASAEISVVTPDRPRSATIRFGSVAEGRRRAWLAALDLLRRALA
;
A
#
# COMPACT_ATOMS: atom_id res chain seq x y z
N MET A 1 0.44 31.39 10.84
CA MET A 1 0.30 29.91 10.71
C MET A 1 0.84 29.46 9.34
N SER A 2 2.01 28.82 9.30
CA SER A 2 2.79 28.63 8.05
C SER A 2 2.17 27.60 7.08
N ALA A 3 2.33 27.80 5.76
CA ALA A 3 1.74 26.97 4.71
C ALA A 3 2.12 25.48 4.81
N SER A 4 3.33 25.19 5.26
CA SER A 4 3.85 23.82 5.48
C SER A 4 3.07 23.04 6.54
N LEU A 5 2.54 23.72 7.56
CA LEU A 5 1.70 23.09 8.61
C LEU A 5 0.32 22.71 8.09
N ARG A 6 -0.25 23.51 7.17
CA ARG A 6 -1.54 23.21 6.54
C ARG A 6 -1.46 22.01 5.59
N LEU A 7 -0.38 21.91 4.82
CA LEU A 7 -0.12 20.76 3.93
C LEU A 7 0.07 19.46 4.73
N ARG A 8 0.83 19.50 5.84
CA ARG A 8 1.01 18.34 6.74
C ARG A 8 -0.27 17.90 7.44
N LYS A 9 -1.13 18.84 7.88
CA LYS A 9 -2.44 18.49 8.47
C LYS A 9 -3.39 17.88 7.44
N ARG A 10 -3.46 18.45 6.23
CA ARG A 10 -4.29 17.90 5.14
C ARG A 10 -3.85 16.49 4.72
N SER A 11 -2.55 16.24 4.59
CA SER A 11 -2.05 14.91 4.23
C SER A 11 -2.31 13.86 5.32
N ARG A 12 -2.18 14.22 6.60
CA ARG A 12 -2.54 13.33 7.72
C ARG A 12 -4.02 12.97 7.73
N ASN A 13 -4.91 13.97 7.63
CA ASN A 13 -6.37 13.72 7.64
C ASN A 13 -6.81 12.84 6.47
N TRP A 14 -6.16 13.00 5.32
CA TRP A 14 -6.42 12.19 4.14
C TRP A 14 -5.97 10.73 4.35
N CYS A 15 -4.79 10.52 4.94
CA CYS A 15 -4.25 9.18 5.21
C CYS A 15 -5.13 8.39 6.19
N VAL A 16 -5.58 9.04 7.27
CA VAL A 16 -6.47 8.44 8.27
C VAL A 16 -7.77 7.96 7.63
N ARG A 17 -8.45 8.83 6.86
CA ARG A 17 -9.72 8.47 6.21
C ARG A 17 -9.60 7.28 5.26
N ARG A 18 -8.51 7.17 4.50
CA ARG A 18 -8.31 6.04 3.58
C ARG A 18 -8.06 4.74 4.33
N ARG A 19 -7.22 4.79 5.36
CA ARG A 19 -6.91 3.65 6.21
C ARG A 19 -8.17 3.09 6.86
N ASP A 20 -9.08 3.95 7.33
CA ASP A 20 -10.33 3.50 7.95
C ASP A 20 -11.27 2.81 6.94
N VAL A 21 -11.29 3.25 5.69
CA VAL A 21 -12.06 2.57 4.61
C VAL A 21 -11.45 1.21 4.29
N ILE A 22 -10.12 1.13 4.19
CA ILE A 22 -9.40 -0.13 3.95
C ILE A 22 -9.70 -1.13 5.08
N ALA A 23 -9.57 -0.70 6.34
CA ALA A 23 -9.85 -1.53 7.52
C ALA A 23 -11.27 -2.08 7.49
N ARG A 24 -12.28 -1.21 7.33
CA ARG A 24 -13.70 -1.65 7.23
C ARG A 24 -13.93 -2.62 6.07
N GLY A 25 -13.31 -2.37 4.93
CA GLY A 25 -13.44 -3.21 3.74
C GLY A 25 -12.87 -4.62 3.95
N LEU A 26 -11.74 -4.74 4.66
CA LEU A 26 -11.14 -6.02 5.04
C LEU A 26 -11.94 -6.73 6.14
N GLU A 27 -12.34 -6.01 7.19
CA GLU A 27 -13.10 -6.54 8.32
C GLU A 27 -14.44 -7.12 7.89
N SER A 28 -15.21 -6.37 7.07
CA SER A 28 -16.53 -6.82 6.58
C SER A 28 -16.46 -8.10 5.75
N ARG A 29 -15.34 -8.33 5.04
CA ARG A 29 -15.10 -9.51 4.22
C ARG A 29 -14.31 -10.60 4.93
N ARG A 30 -13.88 -10.34 6.17
CA ARG A 30 -12.94 -11.17 6.94
C ARG A 30 -11.67 -11.51 6.15
N TRP A 31 -11.18 -10.56 5.36
CA TRP A 31 -9.97 -10.72 4.56
C TRP A 31 -8.74 -10.23 5.32
N ARG A 32 -7.65 -10.96 5.08
CA ARG A 32 -6.31 -10.64 5.54
C ARG A 32 -5.48 -10.05 4.41
N LEU A 33 -4.61 -9.11 4.75
CA LEU A 33 -3.78 -8.32 3.86
C LEU A 33 -2.30 -8.60 4.12
N ALA A 34 -1.56 -8.88 3.04
CA ALA A 34 -0.11 -8.84 3.01
C ALA A 34 0.39 -7.77 2.03
N THR A 35 1.50 -7.15 2.37
CA THR A 35 2.18 -6.14 1.55
C THR A 35 3.61 -6.56 1.27
N ALA A 36 4.05 -6.39 0.03
CA ALA A 36 5.44 -6.55 -0.39
C ALA A 36 5.88 -5.27 -1.09
N GLU A 37 6.94 -4.63 -0.59
CA GLU A 37 7.35 -3.28 -0.98
C GLU A 37 8.83 -3.21 -1.36
N ALA A 38 9.11 -2.48 -2.43
CA ALA A 38 10.46 -2.02 -2.78
C ALA A 38 10.48 -0.48 -2.84
N LEU A 39 9.75 0.12 -3.79
CA LEU A 39 9.81 1.57 -4.05
C LEU A 39 9.28 2.44 -2.89
N SER A 40 8.24 1.99 -2.18
CA SER A 40 7.69 2.71 -1.02
C SER A 40 8.47 2.50 0.27
N ALA A 41 9.45 1.59 0.29
CA ALA A 41 10.34 1.32 1.42
C ALA A 41 9.62 1.13 2.77
N GLY A 42 8.49 0.42 2.76
CA GLY A 42 7.71 0.09 3.96
C GLY A 42 6.75 1.18 4.44
N ASP A 43 6.62 2.31 3.73
CA ASP A 43 5.70 3.38 4.13
C ASP A 43 4.23 2.95 4.07
N VAL A 44 3.88 2.00 3.18
CA VAL A 44 2.53 1.45 3.12
C VAL A 44 2.29 0.55 4.33
N SER A 45 3.18 -0.41 4.59
CA SER A 45 3.12 -1.30 5.76
C SER A 45 3.02 -0.50 7.06
N ARG A 46 3.89 0.51 7.25
CA ARG A 46 3.85 1.38 8.44
C ARG A 46 2.51 2.07 8.61
N THR A 47 1.94 2.58 7.51
CA THR A 47 0.64 3.28 7.55
C THR A 47 -0.50 2.35 7.96
N LEU A 48 -0.52 1.14 7.39
CA LEU A 48 -1.57 0.15 7.63
C LEU A 48 -1.46 -0.44 9.04
N ALA A 49 -0.25 -0.74 9.51
CA ALA A 49 0.00 -1.25 10.85
C ALA A 49 -0.44 -0.28 11.96
N GLN A 50 -0.54 1.02 11.68
CA GLN A 50 -1.02 2.04 12.62
C GLN A 50 -2.56 2.15 12.65
N ALA A 51 -3.28 1.35 11.86
CA ALA A 51 -4.74 1.34 11.90
C ALA A 51 -5.25 0.69 13.19
N PRO A 52 -6.42 1.13 13.71
CA PRO A 52 -7.10 0.38 14.76
C PRO A 52 -7.32 -1.06 14.34
N ARG A 53 -7.05 -2.01 15.25
CA ARG A 53 -7.25 -3.46 15.04
C ARG A 53 -6.51 -4.02 13.83
N ALA A 54 -5.42 -3.38 13.40
CA ALA A 54 -4.62 -3.87 12.27
C ALA A 54 -4.17 -5.32 12.45
N ASN A 55 -3.91 -5.76 13.68
CA ASN A 55 -3.55 -7.14 14.00
C ASN A 55 -4.61 -8.19 13.61
N GLU A 56 -5.85 -7.80 13.35
CA GLU A 56 -6.91 -8.73 12.95
C GLU A 56 -6.93 -9.00 11.44
N TRP A 57 -6.37 -8.09 10.64
CA TRP A 57 -6.46 -8.14 9.17
C TRP A 57 -5.15 -7.85 8.44
N PHE A 58 -4.09 -7.35 9.08
CA PHE A 58 -2.78 -7.14 8.47
C PHE A 58 -1.80 -8.19 8.98
N THR A 59 -1.44 -9.16 8.13
CA THR A 59 -0.68 -10.34 8.55
C THR A 59 0.81 -10.22 8.32
N THR A 60 1.21 -9.56 7.22
CA THR A 60 2.58 -9.64 6.73
C THR A 60 2.96 -8.38 5.97
N GLY A 61 4.11 -7.80 6.30
CA GLY A 61 4.74 -6.74 5.53
C GLY A 61 6.19 -7.11 5.25
N VAL A 62 6.57 -7.19 3.97
CA VAL A 62 7.94 -7.48 3.54
C VAL A 62 8.47 -6.28 2.76
N VAL A 63 9.73 -5.93 3.01
CA VAL A 63 10.46 -4.96 2.20
C VAL A 63 11.65 -5.65 1.55
N VAL A 64 11.68 -5.67 0.22
CA VAL A 64 12.81 -6.20 -0.56
C VAL A 64 13.33 -5.08 -1.45
N PRO A 65 14.46 -4.44 -1.11
CA PRO A 65 15.03 -3.37 -1.92
C PRO A 65 15.25 -3.81 -3.37
N HIS A 66 14.94 -2.94 -4.33
CA HIS A 66 15.12 -3.16 -5.77
C HIS A 66 14.36 -4.35 -6.39
N ALA A 67 13.47 -5.01 -5.64
CA ALA A 67 12.73 -6.15 -6.16
C ALA A 67 11.68 -5.76 -7.20
N ASP A 68 11.55 -6.61 -8.22
CA ASP A 68 10.46 -6.56 -9.19
C ASP A 68 9.17 -7.19 -8.64
N ALA A 69 8.09 -7.12 -9.42
CA ALA A 69 6.78 -7.63 -8.98
C ALA A 69 6.79 -9.15 -8.73
N ALA A 70 7.53 -9.92 -9.54
CA ALA A 70 7.59 -11.37 -9.41
C ALA A 70 8.33 -11.79 -8.12
N SER A 71 9.45 -11.14 -7.82
CA SER A 71 10.22 -11.38 -6.59
C SER A 71 9.42 -11.00 -5.36
N LEU A 72 8.69 -9.87 -5.41
CA LEU A 72 7.79 -9.46 -4.33
C LEU A 72 6.63 -10.43 -4.14
N ALA A 73 6.03 -10.94 -5.22
CA ALA A 73 4.95 -11.92 -5.14
C ALA A 73 5.41 -13.20 -4.43
N ARG A 74 6.59 -13.73 -4.78
CA ARG A 74 7.20 -14.89 -4.11
C ARG A 74 7.45 -14.61 -2.62
N ALA A 75 7.92 -13.42 -2.28
CA ALA A 75 8.24 -13.07 -0.89
C ALA A 75 7.03 -13.12 0.06
N ILE A 76 5.80 -13.08 -0.45
CA ILE A 76 4.56 -13.19 0.34
C ILE A 76 3.65 -14.32 -0.14
N GLU A 77 4.16 -15.27 -0.94
CA GLU A 77 3.34 -16.34 -1.53
C GLU A 77 2.73 -17.26 -0.48
N HIS A 78 3.50 -17.57 0.57
CA HIS A 78 3.08 -18.40 1.69
C HIS A 78 2.32 -17.63 2.79
N SER A 79 2.01 -16.35 2.59
CA SER A 79 1.15 -15.63 3.53
C SER A 79 -0.29 -16.15 3.46
N GLU A 80 -0.96 -16.18 4.62
CA GLU A 80 -2.39 -16.50 4.73
C GLU A 80 -3.32 -15.38 4.20
N ALA A 81 -2.75 -14.36 3.57
CA ALA A 81 -3.48 -13.19 3.10
C ALA A 81 -4.33 -13.51 1.87
N GLN A 82 -5.58 -13.05 1.88
CA GLN A 82 -6.46 -13.07 0.71
C GLN A 82 -6.18 -11.88 -0.20
N VAL A 83 -5.76 -10.75 0.38
CA VAL A 83 -5.38 -9.54 -0.34
C VAL A 83 -3.87 -9.40 -0.33
N ARG A 84 -3.26 -9.24 -1.51
CA ARG A 84 -1.81 -9.04 -1.65
C ARG A 84 -1.55 -7.76 -2.42
N LEU A 85 -0.81 -6.83 -1.82
CA LEU A 85 -0.36 -5.61 -2.47
C LEU A 85 1.13 -5.71 -2.80
N LEU A 86 1.48 -5.44 -4.04
CA LEU A 86 2.86 -5.39 -4.52
C LEU A 86 3.20 -3.96 -4.93
N VAL A 87 4.33 -3.46 -4.42
CA VAL A 87 4.88 -2.14 -4.76
C VAL A 87 6.32 -2.33 -5.27
N PRO A 88 6.51 -2.72 -6.54
CA PRO A 88 7.82 -3.05 -7.09
C PRO A 88 8.72 -1.82 -7.22
N HIS A 89 10.01 -2.08 -7.42
CA HIS A 89 10.98 -1.08 -7.80
C HIS A 89 10.65 -0.49 -9.18
N GLY A 90 11.16 0.71 -9.43
CA GLY A 90 11.11 1.36 -10.74
C GLY A 90 11.98 2.60 -10.75
N ASP A 91 12.59 2.89 -11.91
CA ASP A 91 13.53 4.01 -12.03
C ASP A 91 12.84 5.33 -12.44
N ALA A 92 11.81 5.25 -13.28
CA ALA A 92 10.98 6.38 -13.70
C ALA A 92 9.46 6.09 -13.65
N SER A 93 9.11 4.81 -13.56
CA SER A 93 7.73 4.34 -13.44
C SER A 93 7.68 3.01 -12.70
N ALA A 94 6.57 2.76 -12.03
CA ALA A 94 6.29 1.47 -11.41
C ALA A 94 4.81 1.13 -11.58
N GLU A 95 4.51 -0.14 -11.85
CA GLU A 95 3.16 -0.67 -11.78
C GLU A 95 2.90 -1.26 -10.40
N ILE A 96 1.93 -0.70 -9.69
CA ILE A 96 1.51 -1.15 -8.37
C ILE A 96 0.30 -2.05 -8.59
N SER A 97 0.26 -3.21 -7.94
CA SER A 97 -0.84 -4.15 -8.11
C SER A 97 -1.41 -4.60 -6.77
N VAL A 98 -2.72 -4.76 -6.72
CA VAL A 98 -3.42 -5.46 -5.64
C VAL A 98 -4.14 -6.67 -6.24
N VAL A 99 -3.91 -7.83 -5.66
CA VAL A 99 -4.69 -9.05 -5.92
C VAL A 99 -5.68 -9.22 -4.79
N THR A 100 -6.97 -9.35 -5.11
CA THR A 100 -8.03 -9.72 -4.18
C THR A 100 -8.71 -11.00 -4.67
N PRO A 101 -9.51 -11.68 -3.82
CA PRO A 101 -10.30 -12.83 -4.25
C PRO A 101 -11.28 -12.51 -5.41
N ASP A 102 -11.77 -11.27 -5.49
CA ASP A 102 -12.74 -10.88 -6.53
C ASP A 102 -12.05 -10.63 -7.87
N ARG A 103 -11.04 -9.75 -7.88
CA ARG A 103 -10.30 -9.40 -9.11
C ARG A 103 -9.00 -8.66 -8.80
N PRO A 104 -7.94 -8.90 -9.60
CA PRO A 104 -6.75 -8.06 -9.54
C PRO A 104 -7.05 -6.65 -10.04
N ARG A 105 -6.31 -5.67 -9.52
CA ARG A 105 -6.27 -4.29 -10.03
C ARG A 105 -4.83 -3.78 -10.01
N SER A 106 -4.50 -2.90 -10.94
CA SER A 106 -3.21 -2.22 -10.95
C SER A 106 -3.33 -0.72 -11.20
N ALA A 107 -2.25 0.00 -10.91
CA ALA A 107 -2.08 1.41 -11.20
C ALA A 107 -0.61 1.69 -11.53
N THR A 108 -0.36 2.34 -12.66
CA THR A 108 0.97 2.80 -13.03
C THR A 108 1.21 4.20 -12.50
N ILE A 109 2.35 4.42 -11.86
CA ILE A 109 2.85 5.75 -11.50
C ILE A 109 4.06 6.10 -12.36
N ARG A 110 4.25 7.40 -12.61
CA ARG A 110 5.44 7.98 -13.23
C ARG A 110 6.04 9.03 -12.30
N PHE A 111 7.35 9.17 -12.27
CA PHE A 111 8.09 10.08 -11.40
C PHE A 111 9.45 10.43 -11.99
N GLY A 112 9.97 11.61 -11.62
CA GLY A 112 11.29 12.09 -12.09
C GLY A 112 12.42 11.93 -11.07
N SER A 113 12.14 11.40 -9.88
CA SER A 113 13.15 11.16 -8.84
C SER A 113 12.70 10.07 -7.88
N VAL A 114 13.65 9.45 -7.17
CA VAL A 114 13.38 8.41 -6.16
C VAL A 114 12.47 8.91 -5.04
N ALA A 115 12.67 10.13 -4.55
CA ALA A 115 11.86 10.70 -3.47
C ALA A 115 10.40 10.90 -3.91
N GLU A 116 10.17 11.39 -5.13
CA GLU A 116 8.81 11.51 -5.67
C GLU A 116 8.21 10.15 -6.00
N GLY A 117 9.01 9.20 -6.50
CA GLY A 117 8.60 7.82 -6.74
C GLY A 117 8.09 7.15 -5.48
N ARG A 118 8.86 7.19 -4.39
CA ARG A 118 8.47 6.69 -3.06
C ARG A 118 7.16 7.31 -2.57
N ARG A 119 7.04 8.64 -2.67
CA ARG A 119 5.83 9.36 -2.25
C ARG A 119 4.61 8.96 -3.09
N ARG A 120 4.74 8.90 -4.42
CA ARG A 120 3.65 8.49 -5.33
C ARG A 120 3.26 7.05 -5.11
N ALA A 121 4.24 6.15 -4.89
CA ALA A 121 4.00 4.74 -4.62
C ALA A 121 3.14 4.55 -3.38
N TRP A 122 3.50 5.22 -2.28
CA TRP A 122 2.72 5.20 -1.04
C TRP A 122 1.27 5.69 -1.24
N LEU A 123 1.08 6.85 -1.90
CA LEU A 123 -0.25 7.42 -2.11
C LEU A 123 -1.11 6.59 -3.07
N ALA A 124 -0.51 6.04 -4.13
CA ALA A 124 -1.19 5.23 -5.14
C ALA A 124 -1.57 3.86 -4.59
N ALA A 125 -0.67 3.20 -3.83
CA ALA A 125 -0.98 1.95 -3.14
C ALA A 125 -2.19 2.06 -2.21
N LEU A 126 -2.23 3.11 -1.38
CA LEU A 126 -3.37 3.36 -0.49
C LEU A 126 -4.66 3.70 -1.26
N ASP A 127 -4.58 4.38 -2.41
CA ASP A 127 -5.77 4.58 -3.24
C ASP A 127 -6.27 3.28 -3.85
N LEU A 128 -5.33 2.47 -4.35
CA LEU A 128 -5.62 1.24 -5.04
C LEU A 128 -6.28 0.24 -4.09
N LEU A 129 -5.73 0.06 -2.89
CA LEU A 129 -6.36 -0.73 -1.82
C LEU A 129 -7.76 -0.21 -1.49
N ARG A 130 -7.91 1.10 -1.27
CA ARG A 130 -9.22 1.70 -0.97
C ARG A 130 -10.23 1.40 -2.08
N ARG A 131 -9.85 1.52 -3.36
CA ARG A 131 -10.76 1.24 -4.49
C ARG A 131 -11.06 -0.25 -4.67
N ALA A 132 -10.12 -1.12 -4.29
CA ALA A 132 -10.30 -2.56 -4.36
C ALA A 132 -11.22 -3.10 -3.26
N LEU A 133 -11.31 -2.39 -2.12
CA LEU A 133 -12.05 -2.80 -0.93
C LEU A 133 -13.33 -1.99 -0.66
N ALA A 134 -13.53 -0.89 -1.40
CA ALA A 134 -14.75 -0.09 -1.38
C ALA A 134 -15.93 -0.84 -1.98
#